data_AF-A0A9D7DMN4-F1
#
_entry.id   AF-A0A9D7DMN4-F1
#
_cell.length_a   1.000
_cell.length_b   1.000
_cell.length_c   1.000
_cell.angle_alpha   90.00
_cell.angle_beta   90.00
_cell.angle_gamma   90.00
#
_symmetry.space_group_name_H-M   'P 1'
#
loop_
_entity.id
_entity.type
_entity.pdbx_description
1 polymer ?
#
loop_
_entity_poly.entity_id
_entity_poly.type
_entity_poly.pdbx_seq_one_letter_code
_entity_poly.pdbx_strand_id
1 'polypeptide(L)'
;MRSWHLSLALFWIAACWIGTSIFLLPTIAGKEVRGQSRLINLLFVTILVLVVGTVLGTWAGPMGLMGRSWSLFGHQGLGIRGIRPHVQGLLLAVLVLWAVIMYRGCRPAFRRKPGLCPIGSFTQSCVTLLLLSGFVAGPRTNFVIADFWRWAVIHMWVEAFFEVFTTIVVGYLLVRMGLVGQRAAVRVVYLAALLFLGSGLLGISHNFYWNAKPVATMALGSVFSTLQVVPLVLLTLEAWRFSRMSRIGSARHRSNGGNALAFAHAEVFLFLIAVNFGISWGRRLRPDDRSAHRELL
;
A
#
# COMPACT_ATOMS: atom_id res chain seq x y z
N MET A 1 11.94 -20.05 6.81
CA MET A 1 10.56 -20.02 6.26
C MET A 1 9.76 -18.78 6.68
N ARG A 2 9.48 -18.54 7.98
CA ARG A 2 8.69 -17.36 8.42
C ARG A 2 9.20 -16.03 7.87
N SER A 3 10.50 -15.78 7.93
CA SER A 3 11.10 -14.51 7.50
C SER A 3 10.98 -14.28 5.99
N TRP A 4 11.09 -15.33 5.18
CA TRP A 4 10.88 -15.25 3.74
C TRP A 4 9.43 -14.92 3.40
N HIS A 5 8.47 -15.56 4.06
CA HIS A 5 7.05 -15.31 3.83
C HIS A 5 6.71 -13.83 4.08
N LEU A 6 7.14 -13.27 5.22
CA LEU A 6 6.87 -11.87 5.56
C LEU A 6 7.61 -10.88 4.63
N SER A 7 8.89 -11.12 4.33
CA SER A 7 9.66 -10.22 3.47
C SER A 7 9.14 -10.23 2.03
N LEU A 8 8.85 -11.41 1.47
CA LEU A 8 8.30 -11.52 0.12
C LEU A 8 6.90 -10.90 0.04
N ALA A 9 6.04 -11.12 1.05
CA ALA A 9 4.73 -10.49 1.16
C ALA A 9 4.82 -8.96 1.03
N LEU A 10 5.75 -8.33 1.74
CA LEU A 10 5.96 -6.89 1.66
C LEU A 10 6.51 -6.45 0.30
N PHE A 11 7.51 -7.16 -0.24
CA PHE A 11 8.15 -6.77 -1.49
C PHE A 11 7.24 -6.88 -2.71
N TRP A 12 6.43 -7.93 -2.82
CA TRP A 12 5.57 -8.10 -3.99
C TRP A 12 4.45 -7.05 -4.00
N ILE A 13 3.80 -6.79 -2.85
CA ILE A 13 2.75 -5.76 -2.73
C ILE A 13 3.33 -4.39 -3.07
N ALA A 14 4.49 -4.04 -2.51
CA ALA A 14 5.15 -2.77 -2.81
C ALA A 14 5.51 -2.66 -4.30
N ALA A 15 6.04 -3.72 -4.91
CA ALA A 15 6.37 -3.74 -6.33
C ALA A 15 5.13 -3.52 -7.23
N CYS A 16 3.98 -4.11 -6.88
CA CYS A 16 2.72 -3.88 -7.60
C CYS A 16 2.27 -2.42 -7.53
N TRP A 17 2.37 -1.77 -6.36
CA TRP A 17 2.02 -0.35 -6.22
C TRP A 17 2.97 0.58 -6.97
N ILE A 18 4.28 0.31 -6.88
CA ILE A 18 5.31 1.02 -7.65
C ILE A 18 5.02 0.88 -9.14
N GLY A 19 4.80 -0.34 -9.63
CA GLY A 19 4.49 -0.61 -11.04
C GLY A 19 3.22 0.09 -11.51
N THR A 20 2.14 0.01 -10.73
CA THR A 20 0.87 0.70 -11.02
C THR A 20 1.05 2.20 -11.13
N SER A 21 1.81 2.80 -10.22
CA SER A 21 2.08 4.24 -10.24
C SER A 21 2.86 4.67 -11.48
N ILE A 22 3.87 3.88 -11.87
CA ILE A 22 4.71 4.14 -13.04
C ILE A 22 3.88 4.02 -14.32
N PHE A 23 3.01 3.00 -14.39
CA PHE A 23 2.10 2.80 -15.50
C PHE A 23 1.14 3.99 -15.69
N LEU A 24 0.70 4.64 -14.61
CA LEU A 24 -0.19 5.79 -14.68
C LEU A 24 0.54 7.10 -15.05
N LEU A 25 1.85 7.21 -14.85
CA LEU A 25 2.60 8.46 -15.09
C LEU A 25 2.47 9.04 -16.51
N PRO A 26 2.56 8.26 -17.61
CA PRO A 26 2.39 8.80 -18.96
C PRO A 26 0.99 9.37 -19.18
N THR A 27 -0.04 8.72 -18.61
CA THR A 27 -1.42 9.18 -18.72
C THR A 27 -1.62 10.53 -18.02
N ILE A 28 -0.88 10.77 -16.93
CA ILE A 28 -0.88 12.03 -16.17
C ILE A 28 -0.10 13.13 -16.89
N ALA A 29 1.10 12.81 -17.38
CA ALA A 29 2.00 13.77 -18.01
C ALA A 29 1.53 14.18 -19.42
N GLY A 30 0.78 13.31 -20.10
CA GLY A 30 0.36 13.47 -21.50
C GLY A 30 1.50 13.32 -22.50
N LYS A 31 2.72 13.05 -22.03
CA LYS A 31 3.93 12.77 -22.81
C LYS A 31 4.92 12.01 -21.94
N GLU A 32 5.79 11.21 -22.56
CA GLU A 32 6.90 10.62 -21.82
C GLU A 32 7.95 11.67 -21.44
N VAL A 33 8.38 11.65 -20.19
CA VAL A 33 9.44 12.53 -19.70
C VAL A 33 10.79 11.96 -20.13
N ARG A 34 11.64 12.80 -20.76
CA ARG A 34 12.96 12.36 -21.24
C ARG A 34 13.79 11.76 -20.11
N GLY A 35 14.34 10.55 -20.34
CA GLY A 35 15.17 9.82 -19.38
C GLY A 35 14.41 9.05 -18.29
N GLN A 36 13.06 9.01 -18.34
CA GLN A 36 12.26 8.27 -17.38
C GLN A 36 12.50 6.76 -17.45
N SER A 37 12.65 6.20 -18.65
CA SER A 37 12.92 4.76 -18.86
C SER A 37 14.21 4.29 -18.19
N ARG A 38 15.28 5.10 -18.23
CA ARG A 38 16.53 4.79 -17.54
C ARG A 38 16.36 4.72 -16.02
N LEU A 39 15.60 5.66 -15.45
CA LEU A 39 15.31 5.66 -14.00
C LEU A 39 14.44 4.47 -13.60
N ILE A 40 13.44 4.12 -14.42
CA ILE A 40 12.59 2.94 -14.20
C ILE A 40 13.42 1.65 -14.26
N ASN A 41 14.32 1.52 -15.23
CA ASN A 41 15.21 0.35 -15.33
C ASN A 41 16.17 0.27 -14.14
N LEU A 42 16.72 1.41 -13.70
CA LEU A 42 17.54 1.47 -12.48
C LEU A 42 16.73 1.04 -11.26
N LEU A 43 15.49 1.52 -11.12
CA LEU A 43 14.59 1.13 -10.03
C LEU A 43 14.32 -0.37 -10.04
N PHE A 44 14.02 -0.93 -11.20
CA PHE A 44 13.79 -2.36 -11.38
C PHE A 44 14.99 -3.20 -10.93
N VAL A 45 16.21 -2.86 -11.39
CA VAL A 45 17.44 -3.53 -10.97
C VAL A 45 17.68 -3.38 -9.47
N THR A 46 17.42 -2.20 -8.91
CA THR A 46 17.61 -1.94 -7.48
C THR A 46 16.65 -2.78 -6.62
N ILE A 47 15.39 -2.92 -7.04
CA ILE A 47 14.40 -3.80 -6.39
C ILE A 47 14.83 -5.26 -6.49
N LEU A 48 15.32 -5.71 -7.66
CA LEU A 48 15.80 -7.08 -7.84
C LEU A 48 16.96 -7.40 -6.88
N VAL A 49 17.96 -6.50 -6.82
CA VAL A 49 19.09 -6.62 -5.89
C VAL A 49 18.62 -6.64 -4.43
N LEU A 50 17.63 -5.82 -4.07
CA LEU A 50 17.04 -5.79 -2.74
C LEU A 50 16.39 -7.12 -2.37
N VAL A 51 15.56 -7.67 -3.24
CA VAL A 51 14.83 -8.93 -3.00
C VAL A 51 15.82 -10.10 -2.89
N VAL A 52 16.70 -10.25 -3.89
CA VAL A 52 17.69 -11.34 -3.92
C VAL A 52 18.64 -11.23 -2.74
N GLY A 53 19.15 -10.04 -2.44
CA GLY A 53 20.03 -9.79 -1.28
C GLY A 53 19.34 -10.07 0.06
N THR A 54 18.05 -9.80 0.18
CA THR A 54 17.29 -10.10 1.41
C THR A 54 17.08 -11.60 1.58
N VAL A 55 16.72 -12.32 0.51
CA VAL A 55 16.54 -13.78 0.53
C VAL A 55 17.87 -14.49 0.83
N LEU A 56 18.94 -14.13 0.13
CA LEU A 56 20.27 -14.70 0.34
C LEU A 56 20.79 -14.39 1.75
N GLY A 57 20.63 -13.16 2.25
CA GLY A 57 21.07 -12.80 3.60
C GLY A 57 20.24 -13.44 4.73
N THR A 58 18.98 -13.77 4.47
CA THR A 58 18.16 -14.53 5.45
C THR A 58 18.43 -16.03 5.41
N TRP A 59 19.00 -16.54 4.32
CA TRP A 59 19.45 -17.93 4.16
C TRP A 59 20.86 -18.16 4.72
N ALA A 60 21.84 -17.42 4.20
CA ALA A 60 23.25 -17.47 4.61
C ALA A 60 23.44 -17.00 6.05
N GLY A 61 22.42 -16.33 6.58
CA GLY A 61 22.30 -16.00 7.97
C GLY A 61 22.39 -17.27 8.85
N PRO A 62 21.27 -17.93 9.20
CA PRO A 62 21.27 -19.00 10.21
C PRO A 62 22.35 -20.10 10.06
N MET A 63 22.91 -20.28 8.87
CA MET A 63 24.04 -21.18 8.55
C MET A 63 25.41 -20.72 9.08
N GLY A 64 25.54 -19.54 9.69
CA GLY A 64 26.79 -19.04 10.26
C GLY A 64 27.84 -18.60 9.23
N LEU A 65 27.51 -18.64 7.93
CA LEU A 65 28.42 -18.37 6.80
C LEU A 65 28.93 -16.92 6.74
N MET A 66 28.39 -16.02 7.56
CA MET A 66 28.62 -14.58 7.47
C MET A 66 29.51 -13.98 8.58
N GLY A 67 29.94 -14.76 9.58
CA GLY A 67 30.92 -14.31 10.60
C GLY A 67 30.68 -12.89 11.15
N ARG A 68 31.67 -11.99 11.07
CA ARG A 68 31.54 -10.56 11.45
C ARG A 68 30.59 -9.76 10.56
N SER A 69 30.45 -10.16 9.30
CA SER A 69 29.50 -9.59 8.34
C SER A 69 28.04 -9.97 8.64
N TRP A 70 27.79 -10.78 9.68
CA TRP A 70 26.46 -11.07 10.23
C TRP A 70 25.64 -9.82 10.53
N SER A 71 26.27 -8.81 11.14
CA SER A 71 25.62 -7.55 11.47
C SER A 71 25.16 -6.80 10.21
N LEU A 72 25.86 -7.00 9.09
CA LEU A 72 25.66 -6.31 7.81
C LEU A 72 24.75 -7.09 6.85
N PHE A 73 24.73 -8.43 6.93
CA PHE A 73 24.01 -9.29 5.98
C PHE A 73 23.19 -10.46 6.59
N GLY A 74 23.31 -10.75 7.88
CA GLY A 74 22.67 -11.89 8.59
C GLY A 74 21.32 -11.59 9.26
N HIS A 75 20.66 -12.60 9.84
CA HIS A 75 19.28 -12.50 10.34
C HIS A 75 19.22 -12.28 11.87
N GLN A 76 18.80 -11.10 12.35
CA GLN A 76 18.56 -10.90 13.78
C GLN A 76 17.18 -11.46 14.17
N GLY A 77 17.17 -12.45 15.06
CA GLY A 77 16.05 -13.36 15.35
C GLY A 77 14.83 -12.79 16.08
N LEU A 78 14.44 -11.54 15.85
CA LEU A 78 13.18 -10.99 16.35
C LEU A 78 12.25 -10.74 15.17
N GLY A 79 11.09 -11.39 15.15
CA GLY A 79 10.08 -11.20 14.11
C GLY A 79 9.87 -9.73 13.79
N ILE A 80 10.14 -9.35 12.53
CA ILE A 80 10.02 -8.00 11.95
C ILE A 80 11.08 -6.97 12.43
N ARG A 81 11.95 -7.30 13.40
CA ARG A 81 13.19 -6.54 13.69
C ARG A 81 14.35 -7.13 12.89
N GLY A 82 14.69 -6.53 11.76
CA GLY A 82 15.88 -6.95 11.02
C GLY A 82 16.04 -6.36 9.64
N ILE A 83 15.59 -5.12 9.40
CA ILE A 83 16.04 -4.42 8.21
C ILE A 83 17.44 -3.87 8.56
N ARG A 84 18.46 -4.60 8.10
CA ARG A 84 19.87 -4.25 8.29
C ARG A 84 20.15 -2.87 7.71
N PRO A 85 21.12 -2.07 8.20
CA PRO A 85 21.43 -0.76 7.63
C PRO A 85 21.57 -0.75 6.11
N HIS A 86 22.14 -1.83 5.53
CA HIS A 86 22.26 -1.98 4.07
C HIS A 86 20.92 -2.28 3.36
N VAL A 87 20.12 -3.22 3.88
CA VAL A 87 18.80 -3.53 3.30
C VAL A 87 17.87 -2.32 3.45
N GLN A 88 17.98 -1.61 4.57
CA GLN A 88 17.21 -0.41 4.86
C GLN A 88 17.65 0.76 4.00
N GLY A 89 18.96 0.93 3.82
CA GLY A 89 19.54 1.91 2.90
C GLY A 89 19.12 1.64 1.46
N LEU A 90 19.11 0.38 1.04
CA LEU A 90 18.69 -0.01 -0.31
C LEU A 90 17.17 0.14 -0.49
N LEU A 91 16.36 -0.20 0.50
CA LEU A 91 14.91 0.05 0.50
C LEU A 91 14.63 1.57 0.43
N LEU A 92 15.34 2.37 1.22
CA LEU A 92 15.24 3.83 1.16
C LEU A 92 15.65 4.34 -0.23
N ALA A 93 16.71 3.81 -0.83
CA ALA A 93 17.14 4.18 -2.18
C ALA A 93 16.06 3.84 -3.23
N VAL A 94 15.40 2.68 -3.13
CA VAL A 94 14.25 2.31 -3.96
C VAL A 94 13.13 3.35 -3.82
N LEU A 95 12.76 3.72 -2.59
CA LEU A 95 11.67 4.67 -2.36
C LEU A 95 12.01 6.10 -2.80
N VAL A 96 13.24 6.55 -2.57
CA VAL A 96 13.71 7.85 -3.03
C VAL A 96 13.72 7.89 -4.56
N LEU A 97 14.26 6.86 -5.21
CA LEU A 97 14.26 6.77 -6.67
C LEU A 97 12.83 6.75 -7.22
N TRP A 98 11.93 6.00 -6.59
CA TRP A 98 10.52 5.99 -6.94
C TRP A 98 9.84 7.36 -6.74
N ALA A 99 10.10 8.05 -5.63
CA ALA A 99 9.59 9.40 -5.37
C ALA A 99 10.09 10.40 -6.42
N VAL A 100 11.36 10.30 -6.84
CA VAL A 100 11.93 11.12 -7.92
C VAL A 100 11.24 10.85 -9.26
N ILE A 101 11.00 9.58 -9.61
CA ILE A 101 10.29 9.16 -10.82
C ILE A 101 8.86 9.73 -10.81
N MET A 102 8.14 9.60 -9.69
CA MET A 102 6.79 10.13 -9.51
C MET A 102 6.76 11.65 -9.62
N TYR A 103 7.64 12.34 -8.90
CA TYR A 103 7.75 13.80 -8.96
C TYR A 103 8.01 14.29 -10.39
N ARG A 104 8.95 13.66 -11.12
CA ARG A 104 9.27 14.02 -12.51
C ARG A 104 8.09 13.85 -13.46
N GLY A 105 7.33 12.76 -13.34
CA GLY A 105 6.15 12.53 -14.20
C GLY A 105 4.93 13.38 -13.81
N CYS A 106 4.79 13.75 -12.54
CA CYS A 106 3.70 14.62 -12.08
C CYS A 106 4.00 16.12 -12.24
N ARG A 107 5.28 16.54 -12.32
CA ARG A 107 5.71 17.94 -12.47
C ARG A 107 4.99 18.71 -13.60
N PRO A 108 4.76 18.14 -14.81
CA PRO A 108 4.02 18.82 -15.86
C PRO A 108 2.55 19.08 -15.49
N ALA A 109 1.94 18.20 -14.70
CA ALA A 109 0.56 18.31 -14.25
C ALA A 109 0.38 19.40 -13.18
N PHE A 110 1.41 19.64 -12.35
CA PHE A 110 1.37 20.66 -11.29
C PHE A 110 1.11 22.07 -11.82
N ARG A 111 1.57 22.36 -13.05
CA ARG A 111 1.42 23.69 -13.68
C ARG A 111 0.03 23.94 -14.26
N ARG A 112 -0.80 22.90 -14.44
CA ARG A 112 -2.06 23.00 -15.18
C ARG A 112 -3.31 23.07 -14.30
N LYS A 113 -3.29 22.56 -13.05
CA LYS A 113 -4.26 22.76 -11.94
C LYS A 113 -3.96 21.82 -10.75
N PRO A 114 -4.33 22.16 -9.49
CA PRO A 114 -4.26 21.22 -8.37
C PRO A 114 -5.25 20.05 -8.60
N GLY A 115 -4.76 18.83 -8.44
CA GLY A 115 -5.52 17.60 -8.67
C GLY A 115 -4.91 16.43 -7.90
N LEU A 116 -5.30 15.20 -8.25
CA LEU A 116 -4.88 13.98 -7.55
C LEU A 116 -3.36 13.72 -7.63
N CYS A 117 -2.69 14.19 -8.68
CA CYS A 117 -1.26 13.94 -8.91
C CYS A 117 -0.32 14.66 -7.92
N PRO A 118 -0.51 15.95 -7.60
CA PRO A 118 0.20 16.61 -6.50
C PRO A 118 0.02 15.88 -5.17
N ILE A 119 -1.21 15.48 -4.85
CA ILE A 119 -1.53 14.78 -3.60
C ILE A 119 -0.78 13.45 -3.53
N GLY A 120 -0.84 12.62 -4.59
CA GLY A 120 -0.12 11.35 -4.64
C GLY A 120 1.40 11.49 -4.54
N SER A 121 1.97 12.51 -5.20
CA SER A 121 3.43 12.78 -5.12
C SER A 121 3.85 13.26 -3.74
N PHE A 122 3.01 14.06 -3.08
CA PHE A 122 3.24 14.52 -1.71
C PHE A 122 3.16 13.35 -0.72
N THR A 123 2.09 12.55 -0.77
CA THR A 123 1.94 11.34 0.06
C THR A 123 3.14 10.41 -0.08
N GLN A 124 3.60 10.16 -1.31
CA GLN A 124 4.79 9.35 -1.57
C GLN A 124 6.06 9.92 -0.89
N SER A 125 6.23 11.24 -0.95
CA SER A 125 7.39 11.92 -0.38
C SER A 125 7.37 11.85 1.15
N CYS A 126 6.21 12.09 1.78
CA CYS A 126 6.04 11.95 3.23
C CYS A 126 6.42 10.56 3.74
N VAL A 127 6.10 9.52 2.97
CA VAL A 127 6.35 8.14 3.36
C VAL A 127 7.80 7.74 3.18
N THR A 128 8.43 8.24 2.12
CA THR A 128 9.88 8.11 1.95
C THR A 128 10.63 8.77 3.13
N LEU A 129 10.17 9.94 3.57
CA LEU A 129 10.73 10.62 4.75
C LEU A 129 10.46 9.85 6.04
N LEU A 130 9.25 9.30 6.21
CA LEU A 130 8.92 8.52 7.39
C LEU A 130 9.81 7.28 7.52
N LEU A 131 10.21 6.66 6.40
CA LEU A 131 11.09 5.51 6.43
C LEU A 131 12.51 5.82 6.98
N LEU A 132 12.91 7.11 6.98
CA LEU A 132 14.14 7.55 7.66
C LEU A 132 14.08 7.30 9.16
N SER A 133 12.89 7.33 9.76
CA SER A 133 12.70 7.05 11.19
C SER A 133 13.12 5.63 11.58
N GLY A 134 13.10 4.69 10.64
CA GLY A 134 13.60 3.34 10.88
C GLY A 134 15.10 3.29 11.21
N PHE A 135 15.89 4.32 10.85
CA PHE A 135 17.34 4.34 11.12
C PHE A 135 17.67 4.77 12.54
N VAL A 136 16.68 5.27 13.30
CA VAL A 136 16.85 5.76 14.67
C VAL A 136 17.07 4.59 15.66
N ALA A 137 16.49 3.43 15.38
CA ALA A 137 16.64 2.24 16.23
C ALA A 137 17.94 1.48 15.90
N GLY A 138 18.93 1.56 16.80
CA GLY A 138 20.20 0.83 16.69
C GLY A 138 20.29 -0.38 17.63
N PRO A 139 21.35 -1.21 17.51
CA PRO A 139 21.52 -2.42 18.34
C PRO A 139 21.66 -2.14 19.85
N ARG A 140 22.07 -0.93 20.22
CA ARG A 140 22.24 -0.50 21.61
C ARG A 140 21.06 0.32 22.16
N THR A 141 20.04 0.56 21.34
CA THR A 141 18.88 1.37 21.72
C THR A 141 17.97 0.56 22.65
N ASN A 142 17.38 1.21 23.65
CA ASN A 142 16.40 0.57 24.54
C ASN A 142 15.26 -0.04 23.70
N PHE A 143 14.84 -1.25 24.08
CA PHE A 143 13.81 -2.01 23.39
C PHE A 143 12.51 -1.23 23.17
N VAL A 144 12.02 -0.51 24.17
CA VAL A 144 10.77 0.26 24.12
C VAL A 144 10.86 1.40 23.10
N ILE A 145 12.02 2.03 22.98
CA ILE A 145 12.28 3.09 22.00
C ILE A 145 12.41 2.48 20.60
N ALA A 146 13.16 1.38 20.46
CA ALA A 146 13.33 0.70 19.19
C ALA A 146 12.01 0.15 18.64
N ASP A 147 11.14 -0.38 19.51
CA ASP A 147 9.83 -0.91 19.14
C ASP A 147 8.85 0.19 18.72
N PHE A 148 8.93 1.38 19.33
CA PHE A 148 8.16 2.56 18.91
C PHE A 148 8.46 2.92 17.45
N TRP A 149 9.73 3.09 17.09
CA TRP A 149 10.12 3.44 15.72
C TRP A 149 9.84 2.32 14.72
N ARG A 150 9.95 1.06 15.14
CA ARG A 150 9.56 -0.09 14.34
C ARG A 150 8.08 -0.01 13.94
N TRP A 151 7.19 0.23 14.90
CA TRP A 151 5.77 0.39 14.59
C TRP A 151 5.49 1.67 13.83
N ALA A 152 6.23 2.75 14.06
CA ALA A 152 6.11 3.98 13.28
C ALA A 152 6.37 3.73 11.80
N VAL A 153 7.33 2.86 11.49
CA VAL A 153 7.55 2.39 10.11
C VAL A 153 6.42 1.47 9.66
N ILE A 154 6.15 0.36 10.36
CA ILE A 154 5.22 -0.68 9.88
C ILE A 154 3.78 -0.18 9.78
N HIS A 155 3.25 0.36 10.89
CA HIS A 155 1.85 0.75 10.99
C HIS A 155 1.54 1.90 10.04
N MET A 156 2.36 2.94 10.03
CA MET A 156 2.14 4.08 9.13
C MET A 156 2.35 3.72 7.66
N TRP A 157 3.26 2.78 7.37
CA TRP A 157 3.47 2.28 6.02
C TRP A 157 2.28 1.49 5.50
N VAL A 158 1.74 0.58 6.30
CA VAL A 158 0.63 -0.27 5.84
C VAL A 158 -0.68 0.48 5.91
N GLU A 159 -0.95 1.17 7.01
CA GLU A 159 -2.26 1.77 7.28
C GLU A 159 -2.34 3.18 6.69
N ALA A 160 -1.44 4.09 7.02
CA ALA A 160 -1.56 5.47 6.51
C ALA A 160 -1.13 5.65 5.05
N PHE A 161 -0.09 4.94 4.58
CA PHE A 161 0.39 5.11 3.20
C PHE A 161 -0.43 4.32 2.19
N PHE A 162 -0.53 2.99 2.32
CA PHE A 162 -1.20 2.20 1.30
C PHE A 162 -2.67 2.55 1.16
N GLU A 163 -3.39 2.86 2.24
CA GLU A 163 -4.80 3.24 2.16
C GLU A 163 -4.99 4.57 1.43
N VAL A 164 -4.21 5.61 1.77
CA VAL A 164 -4.29 6.91 1.09
C VAL A 164 -3.82 6.80 -0.36
N PHE A 165 -2.73 6.09 -0.62
CA PHE A 165 -2.19 5.87 -1.95
C PHE A 165 -3.17 5.11 -2.85
N THR A 166 -3.76 4.03 -2.34
CA THR A 166 -4.80 3.26 -3.04
C THR A 166 -5.99 4.15 -3.38
N THR A 167 -6.48 4.93 -2.43
CA THR A 167 -7.62 5.82 -2.64
C THR A 167 -7.33 6.86 -3.73
N ILE A 168 -6.10 7.40 -3.79
CA ILE A 168 -5.66 8.33 -4.85
C ILE A 168 -5.61 7.64 -6.22
N VAL A 169 -5.01 6.45 -6.31
CA VAL A 169 -4.88 5.69 -7.57
C VAL A 169 -6.26 5.29 -8.10
N VAL A 170 -7.12 4.77 -7.24
CA VAL A 170 -8.48 4.36 -7.60
C VAL A 170 -9.32 5.57 -7.97
N GLY A 171 -9.27 6.64 -7.18
CA GLY A 171 -9.93 7.90 -7.50
C GLY A 171 -9.47 8.47 -8.85
N TYR A 172 -8.18 8.36 -9.16
CA TYR A 172 -7.63 8.77 -10.44
C TYR A 172 -8.19 7.93 -11.60
N LEU A 173 -8.17 6.61 -11.47
CA LEU A 173 -8.72 5.69 -12.47
C LEU A 173 -10.22 5.96 -12.72
N LEU A 174 -11.01 6.17 -11.67
CA LEU A 174 -12.44 6.48 -11.78
C LEU A 174 -12.71 7.79 -12.52
N VAL A 175 -11.88 8.82 -12.29
CA VAL A 175 -11.96 10.08 -13.04
C VAL A 175 -11.59 9.87 -14.51
N ARG A 176 -10.56 9.06 -14.79
CA ARG A 176 -10.13 8.78 -16.17
C ARG A 176 -11.12 7.94 -16.96
N MET A 177 -11.89 7.09 -16.29
CA MET A 177 -12.99 6.34 -16.91
C MET A 177 -14.28 7.16 -17.06
N GLY A 178 -14.31 8.42 -16.59
CA GLY A 178 -15.50 9.27 -16.65
C GLY A 178 -16.61 8.89 -15.68
N LEU A 179 -16.35 8.00 -14.72
CA LEU A 179 -17.34 7.52 -13.75
C LEU A 179 -17.58 8.53 -12.61
N VAL A 180 -16.57 9.34 -12.29
CA VAL A 180 -16.62 10.31 -11.20
C VAL A 180 -16.01 11.63 -11.66
N GLY A 181 -16.66 12.76 -11.31
CA GLY A 181 -16.10 14.08 -11.59
C GLY A 181 -14.83 14.36 -10.76
N GLN A 182 -13.84 15.02 -11.35
CA GLN A 182 -12.56 15.33 -10.69
C GLN A 182 -12.73 16.02 -9.32
N ARG A 183 -13.68 16.96 -9.20
CA ARG A 183 -13.96 17.68 -7.94
C ARG A 183 -14.48 16.74 -6.84
N ALA A 184 -15.32 15.76 -7.20
CA ALA A 184 -15.86 14.80 -6.25
C ALA A 184 -14.75 13.85 -5.78
N ALA A 185 -13.95 13.30 -6.71
CA ALA A 185 -12.84 12.41 -6.38
C ALA A 185 -11.82 13.07 -5.45
N VAL A 186 -11.46 14.33 -5.71
CA VAL A 186 -10.53 15.08 -4.85
C VAL A 186 -11.10 15.25 -3.43
N ARG A 187 -12.39 15.58 -3.27
CA ARG A 187 -13.02 15.72 -1.95
C ARG A 187 -13.03 14.41 -1.17
N VAL A 188 -13.36 13.30 -1.84
CA VAL A 188 -13.36 11.96 -1.22
C VAL A 188 -11.96 11.57 -0.78
N VAL A 189 -10.94 11.80 -1.62
CA VAL A 189 -9.53 11.55 -1.26
C VAL A 189 -9.11 12.36 -0.05
N TYR A 190 -9.47 13.64 0.05
CA TYR A 190 -9.16 14.45 1.23
C TYR A 190 -9.87 13.95 2.49
N LEU A 191 -11.15 13.60 2.39
CA LEU A 191 -11.90 13.04 3.52
C LEU A 191 -11.29 11.71 3.98
N ALA A 192 -10.99 10.81 3.05
CA ALA A 192 -10.34 9.54 3.34
C ALA A 192 -8.97 9.76 3.98
N ALA A 193 -8.14 10.64 3.43
CA ALA A 193 -6.83 10.97 4.00
C ALA A 193 -6.95 11.52 5.43
N LEU A 194 -7.93 12.39 5.70
CA LEU A 194 -8.17 12.95 7.03
C LEU A 194 -8.59 11.86 8.04
N LEU A 195 -9.51 10.97 7.65
CA LEU A 195 -9.97 9.88 8.51
C LEU A 195 -8.86 8.86 8.78
N PHE A 196 -8.12 8.44 7.75
CA PHE A 196 -7.04 7.47 7.86
C PHE A 196 -5.83 8.03 8.61
N LEU A 197 -5.36 9.25 8.31
CA LEU A 197 -4.26 9.84 9.10
C LEU A 197 -4.71 10.19 10.51
N GLY A 198 -5.92 10.73 10.70
CA GLY A 198 -6.42 11.14 12.02
C GLY A 198 -6.57 9.96 12.98
N SER A 199 -7.10 8.83 12.50
CA SER A 199 -7.23 7.61 13.30
C SER A 199 -5.96 6.76 13.32
N GLY A 200 -5.28 6.59 12.18
CA GLY A 200 -4.05 5.81 12.02
C GLY A 200 -2.86 6.37 12.78
N LEU A 201 -2.62 7.69 12.72
CA LEU A 201 -1.44 8.29 13.33
C LEU A 201 -1.42 8.11 14.86
N LEU A 202 -2.58 8.23 15.49
CA LEU A 202 -2.74 8.06 16.94
C LEU A 202 -3.03 6.60 17.33
N GLY A 203 -3.69 5.85 16.43
CA GLY A 203 -4.04 4.44 16.56
C GLY A 203 -2.83 3.51 16.66
N ILE A 204 -1.65 3.94 16.18
CA ILE A 204 -0.37 3.23 16.36
C ILE A 204 -0.13 2.79 17.81
N SER A 205 -0.66 3.56 18.76
CA SER A 205 -0.52 3.33 20.19
C SER A 205 -1.11 1.98 20.65
N HIS A 206 -1.98 1.36 19.85
CA HIS A 206 -2.50 0.02 20.14
C HIS A 206 -1.42 -1.08 20.16
N ASN A 207 -0.25 -0.81 19.58
CA ASN A 207 0.90 -1.70 19.57
C ASN A 207 1.75 -1.57 20.84
N PHE A 208 1.46 -0.56 21.66
CA PHE A 208 2.24 -0.23 22.84
C PHE A 208 1.54 -0.62 24.14
N TYR A 209 0.38 -1.28 24.08
CA TYR A 209 -0.43 -1.61 25.25
C TYR A 209 0.33 -2.34 26.34
N TRP A 210 1.23 -3.23 25.96
CA TRP A 210 1.99 -4.08 26.89
C TRP A 210 3.50 -3.85 26.80
N ASN A 211 3.93 -2.72 26.24
CA ASN A 211 5.36 -2.40 26.07
C ASN A 211 5.85 -1.32 27.07
N ALA A 212 5.38 -1.43 28.33
CA ALA A 212 5.79 -0.59 29.47
C ALA A 212 5.64 0.94 29.28
N LYS A 213 4.68 1.38 28.46
CA LYS A 213 4.35 2.81 28.30
C LYS A 213 3.26 3.28 29.28
N PRO A 214 3.13 4.60 29.52
CA PRO A 214 2.10 5.13 30.42
C PRO A 214 0.68 4.75 29.98
N VAL A 215 -0.23 4.61 30.94
CA VAL A 215 -1.66 4.28 30.73
C VAL A 215 -2.34 5.22 29.72
N ALA A 216 -1.91 6.49 29.67
CA ALA A 216 -2.40 7.45 28.68
C ALA A 216 -2.24 6.97 27.22
N THR A 217 -1.14 6.27 26.91
CA THR A 217 -0.92 5.71 25.56
C THR A 217 -1.86 4.55 25.25
N MET A 218 -2.26 3.78 26.27
CA MET A 218 -3.28 2.74 26.11
C MET A 218 -4.65 3.33 25.79
N ALA A 219 -5.04 4.39 26.51
CA ALA A 219 -6.29 5.09 26.27
C ALA A 219 -6.35 5.71 24.86
N LEU A 220 -5.24 6.33 24.41
CA LEU A 220 -5.15 6.84 23.04
C LEU A 220 -5.24 5.72 22.01
N GLY A 221 -4.49 4.63 22.21
CA GLY A 221 -4.50 3.48 21.31
C GLY A 221 -5.89 2.86 21.17
N SER A 222 -6.63 2.71 22.27
CA SER A 222 -7.96 2.09 22.24
C SER A 222 -8.97 2.94 21.51
N VAL A 223 -9.02 4.25 21.78
CA VAL A 223 -9.96 5.17 21.15
C VAL A 223 -9.64 5.31 19.66
N PHE A 224 -8.40 5.65 19.30
CA PHE A 224 -8.06 5.96 17.92
C PHE A 224 -7.96 4.73 17.02
N SER A 225 -7.55 3.57 17.54
CA SER A 225 -7.63 2.32 16.76
C SER A 225 -9.08 1.91 16.51
N THR A 226 -10.00 2.13 17.46
CA THR A 226 -11.43 1.86 17.23
C THR A 226 -12.02 2.78 16.16
N LEU A 227 -11.59 4.05 16.12
CA LEU A 227 -12.02 5.00 15.08
C LEU A 227 -11.60 4.59 13.67
N GLN A 228 -10.58 3.74 13.50
CA GLN A 228 -10.20 3.20 12.18
C GLN A 228 -11.29 2.33 11.55
N VAL A 229 -12.25 1.83 12.34
CA VAL A 229 -13.42 1.10 11.80
C VAL A 229 -14.30 2.00 10.94
N VAL A 230 -14.37 3.30 11.25
CA VAL A 230 -15.21 4.27 10.52
C VAL A 230 -14.84 4.35 9.03
N PRO A 231 -13.59 4.66 8.64
CA PRO A 231 -13.23 4.71 7.24
C PRO A 231 -13.32 3.33 6.55
N LEU A 232 -13.07 2.22 7.24
CA LEU A 232 -13.25 0.87 6.68
C LEU A 232 -14.71 0.58 6.33
N VAL A 233 -15.65 0.97 7.19
CA VAL A 233 -17.10 0.84 6.91
C VAL A 233 -17.50 1.71 5.72
N LEU A 234 -17.00 2.95 5.65
CA LEU A 234 -17.29 3.85 4.53
C LEU A 234 -16.78 3.28 3.19
N LEU A 235 -15.57 2.75 3.15
CA LEU A 235 -15.03 2.07 1.96
C LEU A 235 -15.88 0.86 1.57
N THR A 236 -16.34 0.09 2.55
CA THR A 236 -17.20 -1.08 2.30
C THR A 236 -18.54 -0.67 1.69
N LEU A 237 -19.15 0.40 2.20
CA LEU A 237 -20.40 0.95 1.67
C LEU A 237 -20.20 1.51 0.26
N GLU A 238 -19.09 2.21 -0.01
CA GLU A 238 -18.76 2.69 -1.35
C GLU A 238 -18.56 1.54 -2.34
N ALA A 239 -17.78 0.52 -1.98
CA ALA A 239 -17.60 -0.67 -2.79
C ALA A 239 -18.95 -1.33 -3.10
N TRP A 240 -19.82 -1.49 -2.09
CA TRP A 240 -21.15 -2.06 -2.30
C TRP A 240 -22.00 -1.23 -3.29
N ARG A 241 -21.99 0.10 -3.18
CA ARG A 241 -22.70 1.00 -4.10
C ARG A 241 -22.15 0.91 -5.52
N PHE A 242 -20.82 0.86 -5.69
CA PHE A 242 -20.19 0.68 -7.00
C PHE A 242 -20.55 -0.65 -7.65
N SER A 243 -20.61 -1.74 -6.87
CA SER A 243 -21.03 -3.06 -7.36
C SER A 243 -22.44 -3.04 -7.97
N ARG A 244 -23.34 -2.29 -7.31
CA ARG A 244 -24.74 -2.19 -7.73
C ARG A 244 -24.88 -1.33 -8.98
N MET A 245 -24.15 -0.23 -9.08
CA MET A 245 -24.11 0.61 -10.28
C MET A 245 -23.55 -0.14 -11.50
N SER A 246 -22.46 -0.90 -11.33
CA SER A 246 -21.89 -1.74 -12.40
C SER A 246 -22.87 -2.80 -12.89
N ARG A 247 -23.61 -3.44 -11.98
CA ARG A 247 -24.63 -4.45 -12.33
C ARG A 247 -25.80 -3.83 -13.11
N ILE A 248 -26.25 -2.63 -12.73
CA ILE A 248 -27.32 -1.90 -13.43
C ILE A 248 -26.85 -1.45 -14.82
N GLY A 249 -25.62 -0.92 -14.94
CA GLY A 249 -25.04 -0.53 -16.23
C GLY A 249 -24.90 -1.73 -17.18
N SER A 250 -24.45 -2.88 -16.66
CA SER A 250 -24.31 -4.13 -17.42
C SER A 250 -25.65 -4.76 -17.83
N ALA A 251 -26.71 -4.55 -17.04
CA ALA A 251 -28.06 -5.00 -17.38
C ALA A 251 -28.69 -4.12 -18.47
N ARG A 252 -28.49 -2.79 -18.38
CA ARG A 252 -28.98 -1.82 -19.36
C ARG A 252 -28.25 -1.92 -20.71
N HIS A 253 -26.96 -2.24 -20.71
CA HIS A 253 -26.18 -2.43 -21.93
C HIS A 253 -26.54 -3.76 -22.66
N ARG A 254 -26.95 -4.79 -21.89
CA ARG A 254 -27.47 -6.06 -22.43
C ARG A 254 -28.85 -5.92 -23.07
N SER A 255 -29.72 -5.06 -22.54
CA SER A 255 -31.05 -4.84 -23.15
C SER A 255 -31.00 -4.04 -24.46
N ASN A 256 -29.86 -3.43 -24.80
CA ASN A 256 -29.71 -2.55 -25.97
C ASN A 256 -28.96 -3.21 -27.14
N GLY A 257 -28.88 -4.56 -27.17
CA GLY A 257 -28.36 -5.33 -28.30
C GLY A 257 -26.86 -5.22 -28.60
N GLY A 258 -26.08 -4.51 -27.77
CA GLY A 258 -24.63 -4.39 -27.96
C GLY A 258 -23.90 -5.66 -27.52
N ASN A 259 -22.92 -6.10 -28.34
CA ASN A 259 -21.96 -7.14 -27.94
C ASN A 259 -21.39 -6.78 -26.57
N ALA A 260 -21.48 -7.73 -25.65
CA ALA A 260 -20.96 -7.59 -24.31
C ALA A 260 -19.43 -7.47 -24.35
N LEU A 261 -18.93 -6.27 -24.62
CA LEU A 261 -17.86 -5.74 -23.78
C LEU A 261 -18.50 -5.54 -22.41
N ALA A 262 -18.75 -6.67 -21.73
CA ALA A 262 -19.08 -6.72 -20.33
C ALA A 262 -18.14 -5.73 -19.66
N PHE A 263 -18.68 -4.85 -18.82
CA PHE A 263 -17.89 -3.93 -18.02
C PHE A 263 -16.87 -4.79 -17.24
N ALA A 264 -15.66 -4.94 -17.79
CA ALA A 264 -14.79 -6.09 -17.59
C ALA A 264 -13.93 -5.94 -16.32
N HIS A 265 -14.55 -5.50 -15.24
CA HIS A 265 -13.85 -5.10 -14.03
C HIS A 265 -14.48 -5.67 -12.77
N ALA A 266 -15.20 -6.81 -12.87
CA ALA A 266 -15.55 -7.62 -11.70
C ALA A 266 -14.28 -8.02 -10.91
N GLU A 267 -13.17 -8.29 -11.62
CA GLU A 267 -11.89 -8.64 -11.02
C GLU A 267 -11.20 -7.44 -10.35
N VAL A 268 -11.26 -6.24 -10.95
CA VAL A 268 -10.76 -5.00 -10.32
C VAL A 268 -11.58 -4.69 -9.06
N PHE A 269 -12.87 -5.01 -9.09
CA PHE A 269 -13.77 -4.85 -7.97
C PHE A 269 -13.51 -5.85 -6.83
N LEU A 270 -13.30 -7.13 -7.16
CA LEU A 270 -12.85 -8.15 -6.21
C LEU A 270 -11.48 -7.81 -5.64
N PHE A 271 -10.57 -7.26 -6.44
CA PHE A 271 -9.28 -6.75 -5.99
C PHE A 271 -9.43 -5.60 -5.00
N LEU A 272 -10.29 -4.61 -5.27
CA LEU A 272 -10.54 -3.50 -4.34
C LEU A 272 -11.17 -3.96 -3.01
N ILE A 273 -12.05 -4.96 -3.05
CA ILE A 273 -12.57 -5.57 -1.82
C ILE A 273 -11.48 -6.38 -1.10
N ALA A 274 -10.69 -7.17 -1.83
CA ALA A 274 -9.67 -8.05 -1.27
C ALA A 274 -8.44 -7.31 -0.71
N VAL A 275 -8.12 -6.12 -1.24
CA VAL A 275 -7.08 -5.24 -0.71
C VAL A 275 -7.51 -4.57 0.59
N ASN A 276 -8.81 -4.28 0.75
CA ASN A 276 -9.36 -3.66 1.97
C ASN A 276 -9.61 -4.66 3.10
N PHE A 277 -9.95 -5.91 2.80
CA PHE A 277 -10.07 -6.99 3.77
C PHE A 277 -9.13 -8.12 3.38
N GLY A 278 -8.02 -8.26 4.11
CA GLY A 278 -6.99 -9.27 3.83
C GLY A 278 -7.57 -10.65 3.48
N ILE A 279 -7.45 -11.02 2.20
CA ILE A 279 -7.41 -12.36 1.57
C ILE A 279 -8.50 -13.41 1.95
N SER A 280 -9.41 -13.19 2.89
CA SER A 280 -10.32 -14.24 3.38
C SER A 280 -11.65 -14.37 2.62
N TRP A 281 -12.09 -13.34 1.88
CA TRP A 281 -13.46 -13.31 1.35
C TRP A 281 -13.62 -13.74 -0.12
N GLY A 282 -12.52 -13.94 -0.86
CA GLY A 282 -12.53 -14.15 -2.32
C GLY A 282 -13.23 -15.43 -2.82
N ARG A 283 -13.57 -16.40 -1.96
CA ARG A 283 -14.22 -17.66 -2.39
C ARG A 283 -15.74 -17.60 -2.49
N ARG A 284 -16.40 -16.60 -1.91
CA ARG A 284 -17.87 -16.63 -1.73
C ARG A 284 -18.69 -15.85 -2.77
N LEU A 285 -18.05 -15.38 -3.84
CA LEU A 285 -18.69 -14.50 -4.83
C LEU A 285 -18.65 -15.04 -6.28
N ARG A 286 -18.43 -16.35 -6.48
CA ARG A 286 -18.72 -16.97 -7.79
C ARG A 286 -20.23 -17.17 -7.93
N PRO A 287 -20.88 -16.56 -8.94
CA PRO A 287 -22.27 -16.81 -9.23
C PRO A 287 -22.36 -18.06 -10.10
N ASP A 288 -22.19 -19.26 -9.51
CA ASP A 288 -22.59 -20.48 -10.22
C ASP A 288 -22.88 -21.73 -9.38
N ASP A 289 -22.92 -21.65 -8.04
CA ASP A 289 -23.37 -22.81 -7.25
C ASP A 289 -24.87 -22.73 -6.96
N ARG A 290 -25.69 -22.92 -8.00
CA ARG A 290 -27.11 -23.25 -7.90
C ARG A 290 -27.37 -24.73 -8.18
N SER A 291 -26.36 -25.59 -8.03
CA SER A 291 -26.50 -27.05 -8.15
C SER A 291 -26.55 -27.77 -6.80
N ALA A 292 -26.06 -27.17 -5.71
CA ALA A 292 -25.97 -27.85 -4.41
C ALA A 292 -27.28 -27.87 -3.57
N HIS A 293 -28.46 -27.67 -4.17
CA HIS A 293 -29.76 -27.67 -3.45
C HIS A 293 -30.76 -28.71 -3.99
N ARG A 294 -30.29 -29.80 -4.60
CA ARG A 294 -31.16 -30.91 -5.09
C ARG A 294 -30.76 -32.32 -4.63
N GLU A 295 -29.97 -32.46 -3.56
CA GLU A 295 -29.69 -33.77 -2.95
C GLU A 295 -29.93 -33.79 -1.43
N LEU A 296 -31.07 -33.26 -1.00
CA LEU A 296 -31.64 -33.53 0.33
C LEU A 296 -33.17 -33.67 0.27
N LEU A 297 -33.61 -34.57 -0.61
CA LEU A 297 -34.80 -35.44 -0.49
C LEU A 297 -34.40 -36.79 -1.09
#